data_AF-A0A415RMK5-F1
#
_entry.id   AF-A0A415RMK5-F1
#
_cell.length_a   1.000
_cell.length_b   1.000
_cell.length_c   1.000
_cell.angle_alpha   90.00
_cell.angle_beta   90.00
_cell.angle_gamma   90.00
#
_symmetry.space_group_name_H-M   'P 1'
#
loop_
_entity.id
_entity.type
_entity.pdbx_description
1 polymer ?
#
loop_
_entity_poly.entity_id
_entity_poly.type
_entity_poly.pdbx_seq_one_letter_code
_entity_poly.pdbx_strand_id
1 'polypeptide(L)'
;MDLISQIQGLGYSFGYAFVASFIYHFINRALIKIKLRVIRWVFQMILGSSFAFCYYYGLVMINEGVIKLYFIGVLVFGYLIYELYFNQYLIGVIDKMVKFVKYILLPIHFVFKRFNAIMKNTKRVMKWKRKEENHS
;
A
#
# COMPACT_ATOMS: atom_id res chain seq x y z
N MET A 1 9.62 13.94 30.23
CA MET A 1 9.63 14.10 28.76
C MET A 1 10.21 15.46 28.43
N ASP A 2 11.41 15.47 27.89
CA ASP A 2 12.15 16.70 27.62
C ASP A 2 11.54 17.49 26.46
N LEU A 3 11.78 18.80 26.47
CA LEU A 3 11.27 19.72 25.44
C LEU A 3 11.75 19.31 24.04
N ILE A 4 12.98 18.81 23.94
CA ILE A 4 13.58 18.33 22.70
C ILE A 4 12.77 17.16 22.11
N SER A 5 12.46 16.14 22.93
CA SER A 5 11.64 15.00 22.51
C SER A 5 10.22 15.41 22.11
N GLN A 6 9.68 16.50 22.68
CA GLN A 6 8.38 17.04 22.28
C GLN A 6 8.43 17.69 20.90
N ILE A 7 9.45 18.50 20.63
CA ILE A 7 9.64 19.13 19.32
C ILE A 7 9.90 18.06 18.25
N GLN A 8 10.73 17.05 18.56
CA GLN A 8 10.97 15.92 17.67
C GLN A 8 9.70 15.10 17.42
N GLY A 9 8.89 14.85 18.45
CA GLY A 9 7.61 14.15 18.31
C GLY A 9 6.58 14.92 17.46
N LEU A 10 6.56 16.24 17.57
CA LEU A 10 5.73 17.12 16.72
C LEU A 10 6.20 17.06 15.26
N GLY A 11 7.50 17.25 15.02
CA GLY A 11 8.09 17.17 13.69
C GLY A 11 7.89 15.80 13.05
N TYR A 12 8.07 14.74 13.82
CA TYR A 12 7.79 13.37 13.39
C TYR A 12 6.32 13.18 13.02
N SER A 13 5.38 13.63 13.87
CA SER A 13 3.94 13.49 13.60
C SER A 13 3.53 14.20 12.33
N PHE A 14 4.07 15.39 12.09
CA PHE A 14 3.83 16.14 10.86
C PHE A 14 4.42 15.44 9.63
N GLY A 15 5.70 15.09 9.67
CA GLY A 15 6.39 14.43 8.55
C GLY A 15 5.81 13.05 8.25
N TYR A 16 5.44 12.30 9.29
CA TYR A 16 4.77 11.02 9.17
C TYR A 16 3.43 11.15 8.45
N ALA A 17 2.62 12.16 8.79
CA ALA A 17 1.36 12.41 8.11
C ALA A 17 1.55 12.61 6.60
N PHE A 18 2.55 13.39 6.19
CA PHE A 18 2.87 13.60 4.77
C PHE A 18 3.27 12.30 4.07
N VAL A 19 4.22 11.56 4.63
CA VAL A 19 4.75 10.33 4.03
C VAL A 19 3.67 9.25 3.98
N ALA A 20 2.92 9.05 5.07
CA ALA A 20 1.85 8.07 5.14
C ALA A 20 0.73 8.39 4.15
N SER A 21 0.34 9.66 4.01
CA SER A 21 -0.65 10.10 3.03
C SER A 21 -0.19 9.83 1.60
N PHE A 22 1.05 10.14 1.28
CA PHE A 22 1.63 9.86 -0.03
C PHE A 22 1.62 8.36 -0.36
N ILE A 23 2.10 7.52 0.57
CA ILE A 23 2.10 6.07 0.40
C ILE A 23 0.67 5.54 0.26
N TYR A 24 -0.27 6.03 1.09
CA TYR A 24 -1.67 5.65 1.02
C TYR A 24 -2.27 5.93 -0.36
N HIS A 25 -2.11 7.15 -0.88
CA HIS A 25 -2.61 7.52 -2.20
C HIS A 25 -1.96 6.72 -3.32
N PHE A 26 -0.65 6.48 -3.23
CA PHE A 26 0.08 5.65 -4.18
C PHE A 26 -0.49 4.22 -4.24
N ILE A 27 -0.66 3.58 -3.08
CA ILE A 27 -1.18 2.22 -2.98
C ILE A 27 -2.65 2.17 -3.41
N ASN A 28 -3.48 3.12 -2.96
CA ASN A 28 -4.89 3.20 -3.32
C ASN A 28 -5.05 3.31 -4.85
N ARG A 29 -4.19 4.09 -5.52
CA ARG A 29 -4.20 4.22 -6.98
C ARG A 29 -3.73 2.97 -7.71
N ALA A 30 -2.77 2.24 -7.16
CA ALA A 30 -2.39 0.92 -7.67
C ALA A 30 -3.56 -0.08 -7.57
N LEU A 31 -4.33 -0.02 -6.47
CA LEU A 31 -5.44 -0.91 -6.17
C LEU A 31 -6.77 -0.54 -6.85
N ILE A 32 -6.97 0.70 -7.31
CA ILE A 32 -8.18 1.14 -8.04
C ILE A 32 -8.51 0.24 -9.23
N LYS A 33 -7.50 -0.41 -9.83
CA LYS A 33 -7.70 -1.35 -10.95
C LYS A 33 -8.37 -2.67 -10.54
N ILE A 34 -8.38 -3.02 -9.26
CA ILE A 34 -8.98 -4.25 -8.74
C ILE A 34 -10.48 -4.00 -8.51
N LYS A 35 -11.35 -4.61 -9.32
CA LYS A 35 -12.81 -4.43 -9.28
C LYS A 35 -13.53 -5.00 -8.05
N LEU A 36 -12.82 -5.70 -7.16
CA LEU A 36 -13.42 -6.39 -6.01
C LEU A 36 -13.51 -5.44 -4.80
N ARG A 37 -14.70 -4.83 -4.60
CA ARG A 37 -14.93 -3.84 -3.53
C ARG A 37 -14.55 -4.35 -2.14
N VAL A 38 -14.94 -5.58 -1.79
CA VAL A 38 -14.69 -6.15 -0.45
C VAL A 38 -13.20 -6.30 -0.16
N ILE A 39 -12.42 -6.79 -1.13
CA ILE A 39 -10.97 -6.95 -0.98
C ILE A 39 -10.29 -5.59 -0.74
N ARG A 40 -10.77 -4.53 -1.40
CA ARG A 40 -10.24 -3.17 -1.20
C ARG A 40 -10.45 -2.68 0.23
N TRP A 41 -11.63 -2.90 0.82
CA TRP A 41 -11.90 -2.52 2.21
C TRP A 41 -11.00 -3.26 3.18
N VAL A 42 -10.84 -4.58 3.01
CA VAL A 42 -9.93 -5.38 3.84
C VAL A 42 -8.49 -4.87 3.73
N PHE A 43 -8.04 -4.55 2.51
CA PHE A 43 -6.70 -4.02 2.30
C PHE A 43 -6.51 -2.64 2.93
N GLN A 44 -7.51 -1.76 2.85
CA GLN A 44 -7.48 -0.45 3.50
C GLN A 44 -7.41 -0.57 5.03
N MET A 45 -8.12 -1.52 5.64
CA MET A 45 -8.01 -1.78 7.07
C MET A 45 -6.62 -2.27 7.47
N ILE A 46 -6.04 -3.19 6.69
CA ILE A 46 -4.68 -3.68 6.93
C ILE A 46 -3.67 -2.52 6.84
N LEU A 47 -3.75 -1.70 5.79
CA LEU A 47 -2.88 -0.52 5.65
C LEU A 47 -3.04 0.47 6.80
N GLY A 48 -4.29 0.76 7.20
CA GLY A 48 -4.56 1.67 8.31
C GLY A 48 -3.95 1.18 9.62
N SER A 49 -4.13 -0.11 9.93
CA SER A 49 -3.52 -0.74 11.10
C SER A 49 -1.99 -0.74 11.03
N SER A 50 -1.40 -1.01 9.85
CA SER A 50 0.05 -0.93 9.65
C SER A 50 0.57 0.48 9.86
N PHE A 51 -0.12 1.51 9.37
CA PHE A 51 0.29 2.90 9.61
C PHE A 51 0.16 3.29 11.08
N ALA A 52 -0.94 2.94 11.74
CA ALA A 52 -1.08 3.19 13.17
C ALA A 52 0.05 2.54 13.99
N PHE A 53 0.40 1.29 13.66
CA PHE A 53 1.50 0.58 14.29
C PHE A 53 2.87 1.25 14.04
N CYS A 54 3.17 1.60 12.78
CA CYS A 54 4.41 2.29 12.44
C CYS A 54 4.53 3.67 13.10
N TYR A 55 3.42 4.42 13.19
CA TYR A 55 3.37 5.71 13.86
C TYR A 55 3.69 5.56 15.36
N TYR A 56 3.04 4.61 16.02
CA TYR A 56 3.30 4.31 17.42
C TYR A 56 4.77 3.91 17.65
N TYR A 57 5.30 3.02 16.80
CA TYR A 57 6.70 2.59 16.92
C TYR A 57 7.69 3.75 16.76
N GLY A 58 7.44 4.69 15.84
CA GLY A 58 8.27 5.89 15.73
C GLY A 58 8.16 6.81 16.94
N LEU A 59 6.97 6.92 17.56
CA LEU A 59 6.83 7.63 18.84
C LEU A 59 7.61 6.94 19.95
N VAL A 60 7.59 5.60 20.03
CA VAL A 60 8.41 4.83 21.01
C VAL A 60 9.88 5.21 20.94
N MET A 61 10.44 5.37 19.73
CA MET A 61 11.83 5.74 19.54
C MET A 61 12.16 7.19 19.93
N ILE A 62 11.18 8.09 19.97
CA ILE A 62 11.40 9.54 20.19
C ILE A 62 11.03 9.95 21.62
N ASN A 63 9.93 9.41 22.13
CA ASN A 63 9.31 9.85 23.38
C ASN A 63 8.84 8.71 24.29
N GLU A 64 9.42 7.52 24.12
CA GLU A 64 9.09 6.32 24.89
C GLU A 64 7.64 5.82 24.70
N GLY A 65 6.96 6.29 23.65
CA GLY A 65 5.65 5.78 23.23
C GLY A 65 4.49 6.55 23.84
N VAL A 66 4.75 7.71 24.46
CA VAL A 66 3.71 8.55 25.02
C VAL A 66 2.93 9.25 23.89
N ILE A 67 1.73 8.74 23.63
CA ILE A 67 0.79 9.36 22.70
C ILE A 67 0.10 10.52 23.41
N LYS A 68 0.23 11.72 22.86
CA LYS A 68 -0.42 12.93 23.36
C LYS A 68 -1.35 13.50 22.31
N LEU A 69 -2.45 14.11 22.75
CA LEU A 69 -3.49 14.62 21.85
C LEU A 69 -2.95 15.63 20.83
N TYR A 70 -1.99 16.46 21.22
CA TYR A 70 -1.37 17.44 20.31
C TYR A 70 -0.50 16.80 19.22
N PHE A 71 0.09 15.61 19.44
CA PHE A 71 0.77 14.86 18.39
C PHE A 71 -0.24 14.36 17.34
N ILE A 72 -1.40 13.89 17.80
CA ILE A 72 -2.51 13.51 16.91
C ILE A 72 -3.03 14.73 16.16
N GLY A 73 -3.20 15.87 16.84
CA GLY A 73 -3.61 17.14 16.22
C GLY A 73 -2.68 17.56 15.08
N VAL A 74 -1.36 17.47 15.29
CA VAL A 74 -0.37 17.77 14.24
C VAL A 74 -0.37 16.74 13.12
N LEU A 75 -0.59 15.46 13.42
CA LEU A 75 -0.73 14.42 12.40
C LEU A 75 -1.95 14.70 11.49
N VAL A 76 -3.11 15.04 12.08
CA VAL A 76 -4.32 15.42 11.33
C VAL A 76 -4.07 16.70 10.52
N PHE A 77 -3.41 17.69 11.12
CA PHE A 77 -3.07 18.94 10.43
C PHE A 77 -2.14 18.70 9.22
N GLY A 78 -1.12 17.85 9.37
CA GLY A 78 -0.25 17.45 8.26
C GLY A 78 -1.00 16.71 7.15
N TYR A 79 -1.93 15.83 7.50
CA TYR A 79 -2.82 15.17 6.54
C TYR A 79 -3.67 16.18 5.76
N LEU A 80 -4.28 17.16 6.45
CA LEU A 80 -5.10 18.19 5.82
C LEU A 80 -4.28 19.06 4.84
N ILE A 81 -3.08 19.48 5.24
CA ILE A 81 -2.20 20.25 4.34
C ILE A 81 -1.83 19.40 3.12
N TYR A 82 -1.53 18.12 3.32
CA TYR A 82 -1.22 17.22 2.22
C TYR A 82 -2.39 17.16 1.21
N GLU A 83 -3.62 16.93 1.70
CA GLU A 83 -4.81 16.84 0.84
C GLU A 83 -5.12 18.14 0.10
N LEU A 84 -5.03 19.28 0.80
CA LEU A 84 -5.43 20.57 0.26
C LEU A 84 -4.42 21.12 -0.76
N TYR A 85 -3.12 20.93 -0.53
CA TYR A 85 -2.08 21.62 -1.31
C TYR A 85 -1.22 20.69 -2.16
N PHE A 86 -0.92 19.48 -1.67
CA PHE A 86 0.07 18.60 -2.31
C PHE A 86 -0.53 17.51 -3.17
N ASN A 87 -1.77 17.09 -2.90
CA ASN A 87 -2.41 16.00 -3.64
C ASN A 87 -2.42 16.28 -5.15
N GLN A 88 -2.86 17.47 -5.58
CA GLN A 88 -2.92 17.82 -7.01
C GLN A 88 -1.54 17.83 -7.70
N TYR A 89 -0.51 18.34 -7.04
CA TYR A 89 0.86 18.37 -7.58
C TYR A 89 1.48 16.96 -7.63
N LEU A 90 1.28 16.15 -6.58
CA LEU A 90 1.87 14.83 -6.46
C LEU A 90 1.16 13.75 -7.27
N ILE A 91 -0.09 13.96 -7.71
CA ILE A 91 -0.80 13.05 -8.63
C ILE A 91 0.03 12.71 -9.87
N GLY A 92 0.69 13.71 -10.47
CA GLY A 92 1.55 13.50 -11.65
C GLY A 92 2.81 12.68 -11.34
N VAL A 93 3.40 12.87 -10.16
CA VAL A 93 4.54 12.07 -9.68
C VAL A 93 4.11 10.63 -9.38
N ILE A 94 2.96 10.45 -8.72
CA ILE A 94 2.35 9.16 -8.43
C ILE A 94 2.08 8.39 -9.73
N ASP A 95 1.56 9.05 -10.78
CA ASP A 95 1.33 8.39 -12.08
C ASP A 95 2.62 7.89 -12.74
N LYS A 96 3.71 8.67 -12.66
CA LYS A 96 5.02 8.25 -13.15
C LYS A 96 5.55 7.06 -12.35
N MET A 97 5.47 7.10 -11.01
CA MET A 97 5.89 5.99 -10.16
C MET A 97 5.07 4.72 -10.40
N VAL A 98 3.74 4.83 -10.58
CA VAL A 98 2.89 3.66 -10.88
C VAL A 98 3.25 3.05 -12.24
N LYS A 99 3.59 3.87 -13.25
CA LYS A 99 4.10 3.37 -14.53
C LYS A 99 5.44 2.63 -14.35
N PHE A 100 6.35 3.19 -13.55
CA PHE A 100 7.63 2.58 -13.24
C PHE A 100 7.47 1.22 -12.52
N VAL A 101 6.60 1.13 -11.52
CA VAL A 101 6.30 -0.15 -10.84
C VAL A 101 5.73 -1.18 -11.82
N LYS A 102 4.84 -0.78 -12.73
CA LYS A 102 4.36 -1.70 -13.78
C LYS A 102 5.48 -2.19 -14.70
N TYR A 103 6.43 -1.33 -15.01
CA TYR A 103 7.61 -1.69 -15.80
C TYR A 103 8.49 -2.71 -15.07
N ILE A 104 8.70 -2.55 -13.77
CA ILE A 104 9.42 -3.54 -12.95
C ILE A 104 8.65 -4.86 -12.82
N LEU A 105 7.31 -4.82 -12.76
CA LEU A 105 6.46 -6.01 -12.62
C LEU A 105 6.15 -6.72 -13.95
N LEU A 106 6.45 -6.10 -15.09
CA LEU A 106 6.23 -6.65 -16.44
C LEU A 106 6.95 -8.00 -16.68
N PRO A 107 8.24 -8.16 -16.30
CA PRO A 107 8.94 -9.43 -16.37
C PRO A 107 8.26 -10.53 -15.55
N ILE A 108 7.80 -10.20 -14.34
CA ILE A 108 7.10 -11.13 -13.45
C ILE A 108 5.78 -11.56 -14.09
N HIS A 109 5.00 -10.61 -14.61
CA HIS A 109 3.75 -10.90 -15.33
C HIS A 109 3.98 -11.83 -16.54
N PHE A 110 5.07 -11.63 -17.28
CA PHE A 110 5.45 -12.48 -18.42
C PHE A 110 5.72 -13.92 -17.99
N VAL A 111 6.48 -14.12 -16.90
CA VAL A 111 6.75 -15.46 -16.33
C VAL A 111 5.45 -16.14 -15.90
N PHE A 112 4.58 -15.44 -15.17
CA PHE A 112 3.27 -15.96 -14.77
C PHE A 112 2.41 -16.36 -15.98
N LYS A 113 2.42 -15.57 -17.07
CA LYS A 113 1.68 -15.89 -18.30
C LYS A 113 2.19 -17.19 -18.93
N ARG A 114 3.51 -17.42 -18.94
CA ARG A 114 4.11 -18.69 -19.41
C ARG A 114 3.67 -19.87 -18.55
N PHE A 115 3.75 -19.75 -17.23
CA PHE A 115 3.28 -20.80 -16.31
C PHE A 115 1.80 -21.12 -16.52
N ASN A 116 0.96 -20.10 -16.67
CA ASN A 116 -0.48 -20.29 -16.86
C ASN A 116 -0.78 -20.99 -18.20
N ALA A 117 -0.01 -20.70 -19.25
CA ALA A 117 -0.12 -21.39 -20.54
C ALA A 117 0.27 -22.87 -20.43
N ILE A 118 1.37 -23.18 -19.73
CA ILE A 118 1.80 -24.56 -19.45
C ILE A 118 0.70 -25.31 -18.70
N MET A 119 0.20 -24.73 -17.61
CA MET A 119 -0.83 -25.36 -16.77
C MET A 119 -2.14 -25.62 -17.55
N LYS A 120 -2.52 -24.71 -18.45
CA LYS A 120 -3.69 -24.88 -19.33
C LYS A 120 -3.50 -26.04 -20.31
N ASN A 121 -2.30 -26.20 -20.87
CA ASN A 121 -1.96 -27.33 -21.74
C ASN A 121 -1.96 -28.65 -20.96
N THR A 122 -1.38 -28.70 -19.77
CA THR A 122 -1.40 -29.90 -18.92
C THR A 122 -2.82 -30.29 -18.54
N LYS A 123 -3.67 -29.33 -18.16
CA LYS A 123 -5.10 -29.61 -17.87
C LYS A 123 -5.86 -30.13 -19.09
N ARG A 124 -5.52 -29.65 -20.30
CA ARG A 124 -6.11 -30.15 -21.55
C ARG A 124 -5.71 -31.61 -21.78
N VAL A 125 -4.42 -31.93 -21.66
CA VAL A 125 -3.91 -33.31 -21.83
C VAL A 125 -4.53 -34.27 -20.82
N MET A 126 -4.63 -33.88 -19.54
CA MET A 126 -5.28 -34.73 -18.52
C MET A 126 -6.78 -34.98 -18.81
N LYS A 127 -7.50 -33.98 -19.36
CA LYS A 127 -8.89 -34.18 -19.79
C LYS A 127 -9.02 -35.11 -20.99
N TRP A 128 -8.03 -35.14 -21.88
CA TRP A 128 -8.03 -36.03 -23.05
C TRP A 128 -7.80 -37.48 -22.62
N LYS A 129 -6.76 -37.73 -21.81
CA LYS A 129 -6.51 -39.07 -21.22
C LYS A 129 -7.73 -39.62 -20.46
N ARG A 130 -8.36 -38.79 -19.62
CA ARG A 130 -9.55 -39.21 -18.86
C ARG A 130 -10.77 -39.54 -19.74
N LYS A 131 -10.86 -38.95 -20.94
CA LYS A 131 -11.91 -39.30 -21.90
C LYS A 131 -11.61 -40.61 -22.62
N GLU A 132 -10.35 -40.87 -22.96
CA GLU A 132 -9.92 -42.15 -23.55
C GLU A 132 -10.17 -43.32 -22.58
N GLU A 133 -9.84 -43.15 -21.30
CA GLU A 133 -10.08 -44.16 -20.24
C GLU A 133 -11.57 -44.46 -19.97
N ASN A 134 -12.48 -43.53 -20.26
CA ASN A 134 -13.93 -43.72 -20.07
C ASN A 134 -14.65 -44.30 -21.31
N HIS A 135 -13.94 -44.43 -22.44
CA HIS A 135 -14.49 -44.97 -23.70
C HIS A 135 -13.87 -46.32 -24.09
N SER A 136 -12.96 -46.87 -23.27
CA SER A 136 -12.54 -48.29 -23.26
C SER A 136 -13.31 -49.07 -22.21
#